data_AF-A0A7J5C4B5-F1
#
_entry.id   AF-A0A7J5C4B5-F1
#
_cell.length_a   1.000
_cell.length_b   1.000
_cell.length_c   1.000
_cell.angle_alpha   90.00
_cell.angle_beta   90.00
_cell.angle_gamma   90.00
#
_symmetry.space_group_name_H-M   'P 1'
#
loop_
_entity.id
_entity.type
_entity.pdbx_description
1 polymer ?
#
loop_
_entity_poly.entity_id
_entity_poly.type
_entity_poly.pdbx_seq_one_letter_code
_entity_poly.pdbx_strand_id
1 'polypeptide(L)' 'MVSGVAPPHRRLAGTRKSCIICLMHDKPDEPVGRLIEDFLTARATRKPSPHTLAAYRRDLTTVAGLVGAEDG' A
#
# COMPACT_ATOMS: atom_id res chain seq x y z
N MET A 1 -12.20 33.58 4.19
CA MET A 1 -10.95 32.82 4.40
C MET A 1 -11.24 31.77 5.47
N VAL A 2 -11.52 30.53 5.09
CA VAL A 2 -11.61 29.40 6.03
C VAL A 2 -10.42 28.51 5.73
N SER A 3 -9.41 28.58 6.60
CA SER A 3 -8.21 27.76 6.53
C SER A 3 -8.56 26.40 7.12
N GLY A 4 -8.88 25.43 6.26
CA GLY A 4 -9.15 24.06 6.66
C GLY A 4 -7.84 23.38 7.06
N VAL A 5 -7.52 23.40 8.35
CA VAL A 5 -6.42 22.59 8.89
C VAL A 5 -6.82 21.11 8.78
N ALA A 6 -6.19 20.39 7.86
CA ALA A 6 -6.33 18.95 7.78
C ALA A 6 -5.83 18.30 9.09
N PRO A 7 -6.56 17.33 9.66
CA PRO A 7 -6.19 16.75 10.94
C PRO A 7 -4.85 16.01 10.83
N PRO A 8 -3.96 16.11 11.85
CA PRO A 8 -2.72 15.35 11.85
C PRO A 8 -3.06 13.86 11.89
N HIS A 9 -2.60 13.13 10.88
CA HIS A 9 -2.81 11.68 10.73
C HIS A 9 -2.60 10.98 12.07
N ARG A 10 -3.72 10.52 12.66
CA ARG A 10 -3.72 9.91 14.00
C ARG A 10 -2.84 8.66 13.95
N ARG A 11 -1.65 8.75 14.55
CA ARG A 11 -0.71 7.64 14.58
C ARG A 11 -1.21 6.53 15.53
N LEU A 12 -2.06 5.61 15.05
CA LEU A 12 -2.49 4.38 15.75
C LEU A 12 -1.35 3.36 15.94
N ALA A 13 -0.49 3.54 16.94
CA ALA A 13 0.64 2.63 17.22
C ALA A 13 0.20 1.15 17.28
N GLY A 14 0.88 0.30 16.51
CA GLY A 14 0.66 -1.15 16.43
C GLY A 14 -0.09 -1.60 15.17
N THR A 15 0.54 -2.40 14.30
CA THR A 15 -0.01 -3.10 13.10
C THR A 15 -0.27 -2.32 11.79
N ARG A 16 0.12 -1.05 11.67
CA ARG A 16 -0.13 -0.24 10.46
C ARG A 16 0.64 -0.61 9.18
N LYS A 17 1.66 -1.46 9.25
CA LYS A 17 2.47 -1.83 8.07
C LYS A 17 1.82 -2.87 7.14
N SER A 18 0.64 -3.38 7.49
CA SER A 18 -0.01 -4.48 6.73
C SER A 18 -1.09 -4.02 5.75
N CYS A 19 -1.48 -2.75 5.80
CA CYS A 19 -2.47 -2.16 4.91
C CYS A 19 -1.74 -1.36 3.83
N ILE A 20 -2.01 -1.63 2.55
CA ILE A 20 -1.33 -0.94 1.45
C ILE A 20 -1.62 0.57 1.44
N ILE A 21 -2.83 0.99 1.80
CA ILE A 21 -3.19 2.41 1.94
C ILE A 21 -2.34 3.09 3.02
N CYS A 22 -2.06 2.40 4.14
CA CYS A 22 -1.19 2.93 5.18
C CYS A 22 0.28 3.00 4.75
N LEU A 23 0.74 2.07 3.91
CA LEU A 23 2.10 2.08 3.35
C LEU A 23 2.30 3.26 2.38
N MET A 24 1.32 3.54 1.52
CA MET A 24 1.34 4.65 0.56
C MET A 24 1.38 6.03 1.25
N HIS A 25 0.66 6.18 2.38
CA HIS A 25 0.68 7.44 3.15
C HIS A 25 1.95 7.65 3.98
N ASP A 26 2.62 6.59 4.43
CA ASP A 26 3.83 6.68 5.26
C ASP A 26 5.09 6.94 4.42
N LYS A 27 5.06 6.56 3.13
CA LYS A 27 6.20 6.65 2.20
C LYS A 27 5.76 7.18 0.82
N PRO A 28 5.39 8.47 0.70
CA PRO A 28 4.88 9.03 -0.55
C PRO A 28 5.91 9.05 -1.69
N ASP A 29 7.20 9.10 -1.38
CA ASP A 29 8.29 9.12 -2.36
C ASP A 29 8.80 7.72 -2.75
N GLU A 30 8.26 6.65 -2.16
CA GLU A 30 8.70 5.29 -2.44
C GLU A 30 7.96 4.73 -3.68
N PRO A 31 8.66 4.06 -4.62
CA PRO A 31 8.01 3.42 -5.75
C PRO A 31 6.91 2.46 -5.29
N VAL A 32 5.73 2.57 -5.91
CA VAL A 32 4.55 1.73 -5.64
C VAL A 32 4.90 0.23 -5.65
N GLY A 33 5.77 -0.20 -6.56
CA GLY A 33 6.25 -1.59 -6.61
C GLY A 33 6.96 -2.06 -5.32
N ARG A 34 7.73 -1.20 -4.66
CA ARG A 34 8.37 -1.54 -3.39
C ARG A 34 7.36 -1.65 -2.26
N LEU A 35 6.35 -0.78 -2.24
CA LEU A 35 5.27 -0.82 -1.27
C LEU A 35 4.40 -2.07 -1.41
N ILE A 36 4.21 -2.57 -2.64
CA ILE A 36 3.56 -3.86 -2.91
C ILE A 36 4.36 -5.01 -2.30
N GLU A 37 5.69 -5.05 -2.49
CA GLU A 37 6.54 -6.09 -1.91
C GLU A 37 6.57 -6.06 -0.37
N ASP A 38 6.60 -4.87 0.24
CA ASP A 38 6.48 -4.69 1.70
C ASP A 38 5.13 -5.24 2.21
N PHE A 39 4.03 -4.97 1.50
CA PHE A 39 2.70 -5.50 1.81
C PHE A 39 2.64 -7.03 1.72
N LEU A 40 3.16 -7.61 0.64
CA LEU A 40 3.15 -9.06 0.43
C LEU A 40 4.00 -9.78 1.48
N THR A 41 5.14 -9.21 1.87
CA THR A 41 5.98 -9.71 2.97
C THR A 41 5.22 -9.72 4.29
N ALA A 42 4.55 -8.62 4.62
CA ALA A 42 3.71 -8.56 5.83
C ALA A 42 2.57 -9.58 5.79
N ARG A 43 1.96 -9.82 4.63
CA ARG A 43 0.91 -10.83 4.47
C ARG A 43 1.42 -12.27 4.57
N ALA A 44 2.60 -12.58 4.05
CA ALA A 44 3.18 -13.93 4.13
C ALA A 44 3.30 -14.43 5.57
N THR A 45 3.55 -13.54 6.54
CA THR A 45 3.63 -13.88 7.97
C THR A 45 2.30 -14.29 8.61
N ARG A 46 1.17 -14.10 7.91
CA ARG A 46 -0.20 -14.41 8.40
C ARG A 46 -0.79 -15.68 7.78
N LYS A 47 0.05 -16.58 7.25
CA LYS A 47 -0.34 -17.86 6.60
C LYS A 47 -1.41 -17.77 5.48
N PRO A 48 -1.38 -16.79 4.57
CA PRO A 48 -2.15 -16.91 3.33
C PRO A 48 -1.63 -18.12 2.53
N SER A 49 -2.51 -18.76 1.75
CA SER A 49 -2.04 -19.79 0.82
C SER A 49 -1.08 -19.19 -0.21
N PRO A 50 -0.11 -19.96 -0.76
CA PRO A 50 0.76 -19.47 -1.83
C PRO A 50 -0.03 -18.90 -3.02
N HIS A 51 -1.15 -19.53 -3.36
CA HIS A 51 -2.06 -19.07 -4.40
C HIS A 51 -2.70 -17.72 -4.07
N THR A 52 -3.10 -17.50 -2.81
CA THR A 52 -3.65 -16.21 -2.34
C THR A 52 -2.61 -15.09 -2.46
N LEU A 53 -1.35 -15.37 -2.10
CA LEU A 53 -0.28 -14.38 -2.20
C LEU A 53 0.04 -14.04 -3.67
N ALA A 54 0.00 -15.05 -4.55
CA ALA A 54 0.18 -14.85 -5.99
C ALA A 54 -0.96 -14.02 -6.62
N ALA A 55 -2.20 -14.24 -6.20
CA ALA A 55 -3.34 -13.43 -6.61
C ALA A 55 -3.15 -11.96 -6.19
N TYR A 56 -2.81 -11.70 -4.93
CA TYR A 56 -2.52 -10.33 -4.47
C TYR A 56 -1.40 -9.66 -5.26
N ARG A 57 -0.32 -10.39 -5.56
CA ARG A 57 0.78 -9.84 -6.37
C ARG A 57 0.29 -9.46 -7.77
N ARG A 58 -0.43 -10.35 -8.44
CA ARG A 58 -0.98 -10.08 -9.78
C ARG A 58 -1.87 -8.85 -9.78
N ASP A 59 -2.87 -8.83 -8.89
CA ASP A 59 -3.89 -7.79 -8.89
C ASP A 59 -3.29 -6.40 -8.59
N LEU A 60 -2.41 -6.33 -7.59
CA LEU A 60 -1.77 -5.07 -7.21
C LEU A 60 -0.81 -4.54 -8.27
N THR A 61 -0.03 -5.41 -8.91
CA THR A 61 0.86 -5.00 -10.01
C THR A 61 0.05 -4.56 -11.23
N THR A 62 -1.06 -5.24 -11.55
CA THR A 62 -1.96 -4.82 -12.64
C THR A 62 -2.53 -3.43 -12.38
N VAL A 63 -3.08 -3.18 -11.19
CA VAL A 63 -3.62 -1.86 -10.84
C VAL A 63 -2.52 -0.79 -10.89
N ALA A 64 -1.33 -1.06 -10.38
CA ALA A 64 -0.21 -0.11 -10.43
C ALA A 64 0.21 0.21 -11.87
N GLY A 65 0.24 -0.80 -12.75
CA GLY A 65 0.53 -0.61 -14.17
C GLY A 65 -0.55 0.18 -14.90
N LEU A 66 -1.82 0.00 -14.55
CA LEU A 66 -2.92 0.79 -15.12
C LEU A 66 -2.81 2.25 -14.71
N VAL A 67 -2.65 2.54 -13.41
CA VAL A 67 -2.57 3.93 -12.91
C VAL A 67 -1.35 4.67 -13.47
N GLY A 68 -0.20 4.01 -13.57
CA GLY A 68 1.01 4.62 -14.15
C GLY A 68 1.00 4.75 -15.68
N ALA A 69 0.03 4.13 -16.36
CA ALA A 69 -0.15 4.26 -17.81
C ALA A 69 -1.07 5.43 -18.21
N GLU A 70 -1.73 6.08 -17.24
CA GLU A 70 -2.68 7.18 -17.48
C GLU A 70 -2.00 8.57 -17.37
N ASP A 71 -0.70 8.60 -17.08
CA ASP A 71 0.19 9.77 -17.14
C ASP A 71 0.89 9.86 -18.52
N GLY A 72 0.11 9.85 -19.61
CA GLY A 72 0.57 9.95 -20.99
C GLY A 72 -0.25 10.94 -21.81
#